data_AF-A0A3D2SCW6-F1
#
_entry.id   AF-A0A3D2SCW6-F1
#
_cell.length_a   1.000
_cell.length_b   1.000
_cell.length_c   1.000
_cell.angle_alpha   90.00
_cell.angle_beta   90.00
_cell.angle_gamma   90.00
#
_symmetry.space_group_name_H-M   'P 1'
#
loop_
_entity.id
_entity.type
_entity.pdbx_description
1 polymer ?
#
loop_
_entity_poly.entity_id
_entity_poly.type
_entity_poly.pdbx_seq_one_letter_code
_entity_poly.pdbx_strand_id
1 'polypeptide(L)'
;TAEIIDENSFLEFLEKQPVYFFGNGAAKCRDKIVHPNAHFIDDIHPLAKMMFPLAEKAVALKDYKDVAYFEPFYLKEFIASQPKKLL
;
A
#
# COMPACT_ATOMS: atom_id res chain seq x y z
N THR A 1 -0.34 -7.69 5.98
CA THR A 1 0.87 -8.52 5.81
C THR A 1 1.28 -8.47 4.35
N ALA A 2 2.50 -8.90 4.00
CA ALA A 2 2.82 -9.10 2.59
C ALA A 2 2.05 -10.32 2.05
N GLU A 3 1.47 -10.19 0.86
CA GLU A 3 0.69 -11.25 0.20
C GLU A 3 1.31 -11.61 -1.14
N ILE A 4 1.18 -12.88 -1.52
CA ILE A 4 1.56 -13.36 -2.85
C ILE A 4 0.34 -13.15 -3.76
N ILE A 5 0.56 -12.51 -4.90
CA ILE A 5 -0.52 -12.23 -5.86
C ILE A 5 -0.68 -13.40 -6.83
N ASP A 6 -1.91 -13.90 -6.90
CA ASP A 6 -2.38 -14.93 -7.83
C ASP A 6 -3.76 -14.54 -8.42
N GLU A 7 -4.34 -15.43 -9.21
CA GLU A 7 -5.65 -15.24 -9.85
C GLU A 7 -6.84 -15.14 -8.87
N ASN A 8 -6.68 -15.61 -7.63
CA ASN A 8 -7.74 -15.60 -6.62
C ASN A 8 -7.63 -14.38 -5.68
N SER A 9 -6.53 -13.64 -5.79
CA SER A 9 -6.27 -12.46 -4.98
C SER A 9 -7.36 -11.41 -5.16
N PHE A 10 -7.89 -10.91 -4.05
CA PHE A 10 -8.95 -9.89 -3.99
C PHE A 10 -10.32 -10.29 -4.57
N LEU A 11 -10.58 -11.57 -4.86
CA LEU A 11 -11.89 -12.04 -5.37
C LEU A 11 -13.06 -11.59 -4.49
N GLU A 12 -12.89 -11.57 -3.16
CA GLU A 12 -13.93 -11.14 -2.23
C GLU A 12 -14.43 -9.70 -2.43
N PHE A 13 -13.60 -8.85 -3.06
CA PHE A 13 -13.94 -7.47 -3.42
C PHE A 13 -14.39 -7.40 -4.88
N LEU A 14 -13.68 -8.09 -5.77
CA LEU A 14 -13.91 -8.09 -7.21
C LEU A 14 -15.28 -8.66 -7.59
N GLU A 15 -15.77 -9.67 -6.87
CA GLU A 15 -17.11 -10.24 -7.10
C GLU A 15 -18.25 -9.29 -6.70
N LYS A 16 -17.97 -8.29 -5.86
CA LYS A 16 -19.00 -7.39 -5.30
C LYS A 16 -19.09 -6.06 -6.05
N GLN A 17 -17.97 -5.52 -6.52
CA GLN A 17 -17.90 -4.18 -7.07
C GLN A 17 -16.63 -3.92 -7.89
N PRO A 18 -16.58 -2.83 -8.68
CA PRO A 18 -15.35 -2.30 -9.26
C PRO A 18 -14.24 -2.09 -8.22
N VAL A 19 -13.04 -2.58 -8.53
CA VAL A 19 -11.83 -2.42 -7.73
C VAL A 19 -10.75 -1.75 -8.57
N TYR A 20 -10.13 -0.71 -8.02
CA TYR A 20 -9.13 0.10 -8.70
C TYR A 20 -7.73 -0.18 -8.16
N PHE A 21 -6.84 -0.58 -9.05
CA PHE A 21 -5.43 -0.86 -8.77
C PHE A 21 -4.58 0.25 -9.36
N PHE A 22 -3.71 0.84 -8.55
CA PHE A 22 -2.82 1.93 -8.98
C PHE A 22 -1.53 1.93 -8.15
N GLY A 23 -0.55 2.71 -8.62
CA GLY A 23 0.81 2.73 -8.07
C GLY A 23 1.74 1.72 -8.74
N ASN A 24 3.02 1.78 -8.38
CA ASN A 24 4.09 1.03 -9.06
C ASN A 24 3.95 -0.51 -8.99
N GLY A 25 3.28 -1.02 -7.96
CA GLY A 25 3.01 -2.46 -7.81
C GLY A 25 1.91 -2.97 -8.73
N ALA A 26 0.97 -2.11 -9.14
CA ALA A 26 -0.23 -2.51 -9.88
C ALA A 26 0.09 -3.15 -11.23
N ALA A 27 1.11 -2.65 -11.94
CA ALA A 27 1.54 -3.21 -13.22
C ALA A 27 1.89 -4.71 -13.13
N LYS A 28 2.47 -5.15 -12.00
CA LYS A 28 2.85 -6.56 -11.79
C LYS A 28 1.65 -7.48 -11.54
N CYS A 29 0.49 -6.91 -11.19
CA CYS A 29 -0.71 -7.68 -10.87
C CYS A 29 -1.62 -7.89 -12.10
N ARG A 30 -1.42 -7.13 -13.19
CA ARG A 30 -2.29 -7.14 -14.38
C ARG A 30 -2.40 -8.51 -15.05
N ASP A 31 -1.32 -9.29 -15.06
CA ASP A 31 -1.31 -10.62 -15.68
C ASP A 31 -2.02 -11.69 -14.85
N LYS A 32 -2.21 -11.44 -13.54
CA LYS A 32 -2.84 -12.38 -12.60
C LYS A 32 -4.28 -12.02 -12.32
N ILE A 33 -4.57 -10.74 -12.13
CA ILE A 33 -5.90 -10.25 -11.78
C ILE A 33 -6.60 -9.76 -13.04
N VAL A 34 -7.32 -10.65 -13.71
CA VAL A 34 -8.00 -10.41 -15.01
C VAL A 34 -9.53 -10.27 -14.90
N HIS A 35 -10.05 -10.11 -13.69
CA HIS A 35 -11.48 -10.00 -13.42
C HIS A 35 -12.11 -8.75 -14.09
N PRO A 36 -13.35 -8.80 -14.61
CA PRO A 36 -13.99 -7.66 -15.30
C PRO A 36 -14.14 -6.40 -14.44
N ASN A 37 -14.26 -6.55 -13.12
CA ASN A 37 -14.30 -5.44 -12.16
C ASN A 37 -12.90 -4.93 -11.77
N ALA A 38 -11.80 -5.51 -12.28
CA ALA A 38 -10.46 -5.03 -12.01
C ALA A 38 -10.09 -3.90 -12.98
N HIS A 39 -9.93 -2.69 -12.43
CA HIS A 39 -9.54 -1.52 -13.20
C HIS A 39 -8.15 -1.08 -12.79
N PHE A 40 -7.25 -0.96 -13.76
CA PHE A 40 -5.88 -0.53 -13.50
C PHE A 40 -5.66 0.86 -14.07
N ILE A 41 -5.23 1.78 -13.20
CA ILE A 41 -4.97 3.17 -13.56
C ILE A 41 -3.48 3.46 -13.34
N ASP A 42 -2.83 3.88 -14.43
CA ASP A 42 -1.43 4.28 -14.42
C ASP A 42 -1.27 5.75 -13.99
N ASP A 43 -0.04 6.15 -13.69
CA ASP A 43 0.35 7.54 -13.40
C ASP A 43 -0.38 8.23 -12.23
N ILE A 44 -0.94 7.43 -11.31
CA ILE A 44 -1.42 7.94 -10.02
C ILE A 44 -0.24 8.02 -9.05
N HIS A 45 0.01 9.23 -8.56
CA HIS A 45 1.05 9.51 -7.58
C HIS A 45 0.45 10.08 -6.28
N PRO A 46 1.04 9.75 -5.12
CA PRO A 46 0.64 10.35 -3.85
C PRO A 46 1.10 11.81 -3.81
N LEU A 47 0.22 12.72 -4.23
CA LEU A 47 0.51 14.15 -4.18
C LEU A 47 0.16 14.72 -2.81
N ALA A 48 1.07 15.50 -2.22
CA ALA A 48 0.87 16.13 -0.91
C ALA A 48 -0.44 16.94 -0.84
N LYS A 49 -0.82 17.63 -1.93
CA LYS A 49 -2.09 18.37 -2.02
C LYS A 49 -3.33 17.49 -1.81
N MET A 50 -3.26 16.20 -2.12
CA MET A 50 -4.36 15.24 -1.94
C MET A 50 -4.39 14.66 -0.52
N MET A 51 -3.36 14.90 0.30
CA MET A 51 -3.29 14.45 1.69
C MET A 51 -3.93 15.45 2.66
N PHE A 52 -4.16 16.70 2.25
CA PHE A 52 -4.72 17.75 3.12
C PHE A 52 -6.03 17.36 3.82
N PRO A 53 -7.04 16.76 3.15
CA PRO A 53 -8.28 16.39 3.83
C PRO A 53 -8.07 15.36 4.95
N LEU A 54 -7.11 14.44 4.78
CA LEU A 54 -6.76 13.44 5.80
C LEU A 54 -6.04 14.09 6.98
N ALA A 55 -5.12 15.02 6.70
CA ALA A 55 -4.39 15.77 7.73
C ALA A 55 -5.32 16.68 8.54
N GLU A 56 -6.24 17.39 7.88
CA GLU A 56 -7.25 18.23 8.54
C GLU A 56 -8.15 17.41 9.46
N LYS A 57 -8.61 16.24 9.00
CA LYS A 57 -9.36 15.30 9.84
C LYS A 57 -8.57 14.86 11.07
N ALA A 58 -7.28 14.52 10.91
CA ALA A 58 -6.43 14.11 12.03
C ALA A 58 -6.26 15.26 13.05
N VAL A 59 -6.07 16.50 12.58
CA VAL A 59 -6.01 17.70 13.42
C VAL A 59 -7.31 17.90 14.21
N ALA A 60 -8.47 17.80 13.54
CA ALA A 60 -9.78 17.95 14.17
C ALA A 60 -10.04 16.89 15.25
N LEU A 61 -9.56 15.67 15.03
CA LEU A 61 -9.65 14.56 15.99
C LEU A 61 -8.53 14.58 17.05
N LYS A 62 -7.61 15.54 16.99
CA LYS A 62 -6.40 15.61 17.82
C LYS A 62 -5.55 14.33 17.76
N ASP A 63 -5.56 13.65 16.62
CA ASP A 63 -4.79 12.42 16.39
C ASP A 63 -3.34 12.73 15.97
N TYR A 64 -2.54 13.17 16.95
CA TYR A 64 -1.12 13.45 16.76
C TYR A 64 -0.26 12.25 17.18
N LYS A 65 0.90 12.08 16.54
CA LYS A 65 1.85 11.00 16.85
C LYS A 65 3.13 11.59 17.44
N ASP A 66 3.69 10.92 18.44
CA ASP A 66 5.00 11.25 18.99
C ASP A 66 6.08 10.75 18.04
N VAL A 67 6.90 11.65 17.52
CA VAL A 67 7.96 11.35 16.54
C VAL A 67 8.99 10.36 17.11
N ALA A 68 9.21 10.33 18.42
CA ALA A 68 10.17 9.41 19.04
C ALA A 68 9.70 7.95 19.03
N TYR A 69 8.38 7.72 18.97
CA TYR A 69 7.77 6.39 19.05
C TYR A 69 6.95 6.03 17.80
N PHE A 70 6.79 6.96 16.87
CA PHE A 70 6.09 6.72 15.61
C PHE A 70 7.04 6.13 14.58
N GLU A 71 6.78 4.88 14.21
CA GLU A 71 7.46 4.23 13.10
C GLU A 71 6.55 4.13 11.87
N PRO A 72 7.13 4.16 10.66
CA PRO A 72 6.40 3.79 9.45
C PRO A 72 5.81 2.38 9.58
N PHE A 73 4.66 2.15 8.95
CA PHE A 73 4.08 0.82 8.87
C PHE A 73 4.87 -0.07 7.90
N TYR A 74 5.91 -0.73 8.42
CA TYR A 74 6.71 -1.67 7.63
C TYR A 74 5.94 -2.97 7.39
N LEU A 75 5.74 -3.33 6.12
CA LEU A 75 5.02 -4.57 5.74
C LEU A 75 5.81 -5.86 6.01
N LYS A 76 7.11 -5.73 6.31
CA LYS A 76 8.00 -6.82 6.71
C LYS A 76 8.91 -6.31 7.82
N GLU A 77 9.16 -7.15 8.81
CA GLU A 77 10.10 -6.84 9.88
C GLU A 77 11.50 -6.56 9.32
N PHE A 78 12.21 -5.63 9.95
CA PHE A 78 13.61 -5.37 9.65
C PHE A 78 14.44 -6.62 9.98
N ILE A 79 15.04 -7.23 8.95
CA ILE A 79 15.98 -8.34 9.14
C ILE A 79 17.38 -7.77 9.21
N ALA A 80 17.96 -7.76 10.42
CA ALA A 80 19.35 -7.34 10.61
C ALA A 80 20.30 -8.25 9.80
N SER A 81 21.12 -7.66 8.94
CA SER A 81 22.17 -8.39 8.26
C SER A 81 23.31 -8.73 9.22
N GLN A 82 23.90 -9.92 9.08
CA GLN A 82 25.14 -10.26 9.78
C GLN A 82 26.24 -9.27 9.35
N PRO A 83 26.97 -8.65 10.30
CA PRO A 83 28.10 -7.80 9.96
C PRO A 83 29.12 -8.58 9.14
N LYS A 84 29.65 -7.99 8.05
CA LYS A 84 30.81 -8.58 7.38
C LYS A 84 31.97 -8.63 8.37
N LYS A 85 32.64 -9.78 8.46
CA LYS A 85 33.91 -9.87 9.19
C LYS A 85 34.88 -8.85 8.57
N LEU A 86 35.27 -7.87 9.38
CA LEU A 86 36.47 -7.08 9.16
C LEU A 86 37.63 -8.00 9.49
N LEU A 87 38.08 -8.81 8.52
CA LEU A 87 39.37 -9.53 8.42
C LEU A 87 39.29 -10.46 7.21
#